data_AF-A0A8B8NJH4-F1
#
_entry.id   AF-A0A8B8NJH4-F1
#
_cell.length_a   1.000
_cell.length_b   1.000
_cell.length_c   1.000
_cell.angle_alpha   90.00
_cell.angle_beta   90.00
_cell.angle_gamma   90.00
#
_symmetry.space_group_name_H-M   'P 1'
#
loop_
_entity.id
_entity.type
_entity.pdbx_description
1 polymer ?
#
loop_
_entity_poly.entity_id
_entity_poly.type
_entity_poly.pdbx_seq_one_letter_code
_entity_poly.pdbx_strand_id
1 'polypeptide(L)'
;MPNFPLAFLKRNPDKYFLLLCFLFPTLLLGSLSSFRSSNFPETSFLGPPAIVTEVVLRSPAATEMGRLKGSSLGATSSEEDDPFPSVKERRIPICIFFRNARLVLKFDELGREIAQIALPAALALTADPIASLVDTAFIGQIGPVELAAVGISIALFNQVSRIAIFPLVSVTTSFVAEEDTIGRVSSETQESECLEACSMENAENKELIPQNESSDHPSESVRISSCNVSKFEQMPSRRHIPSASSALVIGSVLGFLQAIFLISVAKPLLNFMGVRSDSPMLTPAQQYLTLRSLGAPAVLLSLAMQGVFRGFKDTKTPLYATVVGDVTNIILDPLFIFVFHLGVRGAAIAHVISQYVISLILLWRLMKQIDLLPPSIKHLQFGRFLKNGFLLLMRVVAVTFCVTLAASMAAHLGPTSMAAFQVCLQVWLAMSLLADGLAVAGQAILASAFANKDYKKATETASRVLQLGLLLGLALAVLLGVGMHFGARLFTRDVSVLHVISIGIPFVAATQPINALAFVFDGINFGASDFAYSAYSMVAVAAVSILCLFILSSSHGFIGIWIALTIYMSLRAFAGFWRIGTGKGPWKFLWS
;
A
#
# COMPACT_ATOMS: atom_id res chain seq x y z
N MET A 1 -10.98 33.74 -32.35
CA MET A 1 -10.61 32.66 -31.39
C MET A 1 -9.66 33.22 -30.36
N PRO A 2 -9.95 33.17 -29.05
CA PRO A 2 -8.89 33.39 -28.07
C PRO A 2 -8.79 32.26 -27.03
N ASN A 3 -7.59 31.66 -26.97
CA ASN A 3 -6.85 31.17 -25.80
C ASN A 3 -7.60 31.04 -24.45
N PHE A 4 -8.65 30.22 -24.39
CA PHE A 4 -9.37 29.93 -23.15
C PHE A 4 -8.69 28.94 -22.19
N PRO A 5 -7.92 27.91 -22.62
CA PRO A 5 -7.43 26.90 -21.66
C PRO A 5 -6.38 27.46 -20.68
N LEU A 6 -5.53 28.40 -21.12
CA LEU A 6 -4.59 29.08 -20.20
C LEU A 6 -5.26 30.14 -19.33
N ALA A 7 -6.33 30.79 -19.81
CA ALA A 7 -7.02 31.84 -19.07
C ALA A 7 -7.82 31.30 -17.88
N PHE A 8 -8.34 30.07 -17.96
CA PHE A 8 -9.06 29.42 -16.86
C PHE A 8 -8.12 28.99 -15.72
N LEU A 9 -6.96 28.42 -16.05
CA LEU A 9 -5.89 28.08 -15.09
C LEU A 9 -5.33 29.33 -14.38
N LYS A 10 -5.23 30.46 -15.10
CA LYS A 10 -4.73 31.73 -14.57
C LYS A 10 -5.75 32.48 -13.67
N ARG A 11 -7.03 32.10 -13.69
CA ARG A 11 -8.11 32.80 -12.96
C ARG A 11 -8.31 32.32 -11.52
N ASN A 12 -7.69 31.19 -11.12
CA ASN A 12 -7.78 30.66 -9.74
C ASN A 12 -6.46 29.99 -9.26
N PRO A 13 -5.27 30.61 -9.41
CA PRO A 13 -4.00 30.00 -9.01
C PRO A 13 -3.97 29.61 -7.53
N ASP A 14 -4.61 30.42 -6.67
CA ASP A 14 -4.64 30.21 -5.21
C ASP A 14 -5.40 28.94 -4.80
N LYS A 15 -6.41 28.52 -5.58
CA LYS A 15 -7.22 27.32 -5.29
C LYS A 15 -6.50 26.03 -5.68
N TYR A 16 -5.74 26.04 -6.77
CA TYR A 16 -4.89 24.91 -7.17
C TYR A 16 -3.63 24.82 -6.33
N PHE A 17 -3.10 25.97 -5.87
CA PHE A 17 -2.02 26.01 -4.88
C PHE A 17 -2.48 25.44 -3.53
N LEU A 18 -3.69 25.81 -3.05
CA LEU A 18 -4.29 25.18 -1.86
C LEU A 18 -4.54 23.69 -2.07
N LEU A 19 -5.03 23.25 -3.24
CA LEU A 19 -5.19 21.84 -3.60
C LEU A 19 -3.83 21.09 -3.56
N LEU A 20 -2.76 21.67 -4.10
CA LEU A 20 -1.40 21.12 -4.05
C LEU A 20 -0.85 21.07 -2.61
N CYS A 21 -1.05 22.10 -1.81
CA CYS A 21 -0.67 22.11 -0.38
C CYS A 21 -1.49 21.10 0.45
N PHE A 22 -2.72 20.81 0.03
CA PHE A 22 -3.61 19.81 0.64
C PHE A 22 -3.24 18.37 0.25
N LEU A 23 -2.84 18.18 -1.01
CA LEU A 23 -2.53 16.88 -1.60
C LEU A 23 -1.07 16.43 -1.36
N PHE A 24 -0.15 17.35 -1.05
CA PHE A 24 1.25 17.04 -0.79
C PHE A 24 1.73 17.55 0.59
N PRO A 25 1.33 16.90 1.71
CA PRO A 25 1.84 17.23 3.04
C PRO A 25 3.36 17.00 3.19
N THR A 26 3.94 16.19 2.31
CA THR A 26 5.37 15.85 2.29
C THR A 26 6.28 17.03 1.97
N LEU A 27 5.77 18.09 1.32
CA LEU A 27 6.52 19.34 1.11
C LEU A 27 6.77 20.13 2.42
N LEU A 28 5.90 19.96 3.43
CA LEU A 28 6.09 20.53 4.77
C LEU A 28 7.17 19.78 5.58
N LEU A 29 7.25 18.45 5.40
CA LEU A 29 8.30 17.63 6.03
C LEU A 29 9.69 17.84 5.36
N GLY A 30 9.72 18.07 4.05
CA GLY A 30 10.95 18.43 3.32
C GLY A 30 11.47 19.84 3.62
N SER A 31 10.59 20.75 4.08
CA SER A 31 11.01 22.11 4.45
C SER A 31 11.63 22.19 5.85
N LEU A 32 11.36 21.23 6.74
CA LEU A 32 11.98 21.18 8.08
C LEU A 32 13.43 20.68 8.07
N SER A 33 13.87 19.96 7.03
CA SER A 33 15.28 19.60 6.84
C SER A 33 16.10 20.70 6.15
N SER A 34 15.45 21.63 5.43
CA SER A 34 16.11 22.70 4.68
C SER A 34 16.21 24.04 5.43
N PHE A 35 15.61 24.16 6.62
CA PHE A 35 15.56 25.43 7.38
C PHE A 35 16.49 25.47 8.62
N ARG A 36 17.56 24.66 8.65
CA ARG A 36 18.56 24.69 9.73
C ARG A 36 19.97 25.01 9.22
N SER A 37 20.08 26.06 8.40
CA SER A 37 21.34 26.77 8.17
C SER A 37 21.09 28.24 7.82
N SER A 38 20.80 29.07 8.81
CA SER A 38 21.01 30.52 8.70
C SER A 38 21.15 31.12 10.09
N ASN A 39 22.25 31.82 10.28
CA ASN A 39 22.69 32.47 11.52
C ASN A 39 21.64 33.43 12.10
N PHE A 40 21.47 33.42 13.42
CA PHE A 40 21.18 34.62 14.19
C PHE A 40 22.00 34.60 15.51
N PRO A 41 22.43 35.77 16.01
CA PRO A 41 23.46 35.90 17.03
C PRO A 41 22.89 35.87 18.47
N GLU A 42 23.79 35.62 19.40
CA GLU A 42 23.61 35.71 20.85
C GLU A 42 23.20 37.12 21.29
N THR A 43 22.19 37.22 22.16
CA THR A 43 22.13 38.24 23.23
C THR A 43 21.33 37.69 24.42
N SER A 44 21.74 38.16 25.60
CA SER A 44 21.64 37.58 26.93
C SER A 44 20.58 38.25 27.83
N PHE A 45 20.40 37.66 29.03
CA PHE A 45 19.66 38.11 30.24
C PHE A 45 18.15 37.78 30.28
N LEU A 46 17.52 37.30 31.38
CA LEU A 46 17.83 37.25 32.82
C LEU A 46 16.96 36.15 33.49
N GLY A 47 17.41 35.57 34.61
CA GLY A 47 16.81 34.41 35.33
C GLY A 47 15.59 34.68 36.24
N PRO A 48 15.21 33.71 37.12
CA PRO A 48 13.82 33.24 37.39
C PRO A 48 13.22 33.72 38.74
N PRO A 49 12.06 33.16 39.20
CA PRO A 49 12.13 31.99 40.09
C PRO A 49 11.01 30.93 39.95
N ALA A 50 11.28 29.78 40.58
CA ALA A 50 10.46 28.58 40.71
C ALA A 50 9.35 28.68 41.77
N ILE A 51 8.24 27.95 41.58
CA ILE A 51 7.39 27.44 42.67
C ILE A 51 6.99 25.99 42.35
N VAL A 52 7.27 25.14 43.33
CA VAL A 52 7.00 23.70 43.45
C VAL A 52 5.60 23.49 44.05
N THR A 53 4.85 22.48 43.60
CA THR A 53 3.90 21.78 44.50
C THR A 53 3.72 20.32 44.05
N GLU A 54 4.25 19.41 44.87
CA GLU A 54 3.95 17.97 44.87
C GLU A 54 2.54 17.71 45.43
N VAL A 55 1.88 16.67 44.93
CA VAL A 55 0.80 15.98 45.66
C VAL A 55 1.17 14.50 45.78
N VAL A 56 1.52 14.13 47.01
CA VAL A 56 1.75 12.77 47.52
C VAL A 56 0.41 12.20 47.99
N LEU A 57 0.06 10.99 47.57
CA LEU A 57 -0.97 10.17 48.21
C LEU A 57 -0.31 8.97 48.88
N ARG A 58 -0.20 9.02 50.22
CA ARG A 58 0.14 7.90 51.11
C ARG A 58 -1.14 7.28 51.68
N SER A 59 -1.16 5.95 51.73
CA SER A 59 -2.10 5.10 52.46
C SER A 59 -1.92 5.21 53.99
N PRO A 60 -2.96 5.07 54.82
CA PRO A 60 -2.82 4.88 56.26
C PRO A 60 -2.95 3.40 56.70
N ALA A 61 -2.24 3.04 57.76
CA ALA A 61 -2.34 1.78 58.48
C ALA A 61 -2.85 2.04 59.92
N ALA A 62 -3.63 1.10 60.47
CA ALA A 62 -3.94 0.83 61.89
C ALA A 62 -5.15 -0.15 61.95
N THR A 63 -5.37 -1.13 62.85
CA THR A 63 -4.71 -1.66 64.06
C THR A 63 -5.51 -2.90 64.55
N GLU A 64 -4.85 -3.82 65.28
CA GLU A 64 -5.39 -4.89 66.18
C GLU A 64 -6.14 -6.09 65.53
N MET A 65 -6.12 -7.36 66.01
CA MET A 65 -5.91 -7.96 67.34
C MET A 65 -5.69 -9.51 67.23
N GLY A 66 -5.03 -10.18 68.20
CA GLY A 66 -5.44 -11.55 68.61
C GLY A 66 -4.55 -12.79 68.33
N ARG A 67 -3.60 -13.05 69.25
CA ARG A 67 -3.41 -14.32 70.04
C ARG A 67 -3.50 -15.71 69.35
N LEU A 68 -2.41 -16.50 69.40
CA LEU A 68 -2.18 -17.66 70.32
C LEU A 68 -1.02 -18.60 69.89
N LYS A 69 -0.12 -18.88 70.87
CA LYS A 69 0.67 -20.09 71.23
C LYS A 69 0.96 -21.17 70.14
N GLY A 70 2.14 -21.79 70.06
CA GLY A 70 3.35 -21.81 70.88
C GLY A 70 4.30 -22.97 70.48
N SER A 71 5.58 -22.88 70.89
CA SER A 71 6.60 -23.93 71.18
C SER A 71 6.73 -25.16 70.24
N SER A 72 7.91 -25.56 69.76
CA SER A 72 9.12 -25.90 70.53
C SER A 72 10.39 -26.10 69.67
N LEU A 73 11.55 -25.87 70.32
CA LEU A 73 12.88 -26.50 70.23
C LEU A 73 13.48 -26.99 68.89
N GLY A 74 14.74 -26.56 68.65
CA GLY A 74 15.74 -27.36 67.93
C GLY A 74 16.86 -26.50 67.33
N ALA A 75 18.00 -26.42 68.02
CA ALA A 75 19.18 -25.65 67.61
C ALA A 75 20.13 -26.48 66.71
N THR A 76 20.84 -25.73 65.85
CA THR A 76 22.16 -25.98 65.20
C THR A 76 22.34 -27.17 64.26
N SER A 77 22.55 -26.88 62.97
CA SER A 77 23.87 -27.01 62.31
C SER A 77 23.83 -26.46 60.88
N SER A 78 24.89 -25.73 60.55
CA SER A 78 25.29 -25.15 59.27
C SER A 78 25.32 -26.15 58.10
N GLU A 79 24.79 -25.76 56.95
CA GLU A 79 25.50 -25.57 55.67
C GLU A 79 24.48 -25.26 54.56
N GLU A 80 24.98 -24.63 53.50
CA GLU A 80 24.30 -23.80 52.50
C GLU A 80 23.20 -24.53 51.69
N ASP A 81 22.00 -23.94 51.66
CA ASP A 81 20.96 -24.22 50.67
C ASP A 81 20.70 -22.97 49.82
N ASP A 82 20.90 -23.11 48.51
CA ASP A 82 20.31 -22.24 47.48
C ASP A 82 18.80 -22.12 47.73
N PRO A 83 18.19 -20.93 47.60
CA PRO A 83 17.14 -20.87 46.58
C PRO A 83 16.95 -19.47 45.99
N PHE A 84 16.82 -19.38 44.67
CA PHE A 84 15.62 -18.84 43.98
C PHE A 84 15.90 -18.79 42.47
N PRO A 85 15.19 -19.56 41.62
CA PRO A 85 15.20 -19.26 40.21
C PRO A 85 14.52 -17.90 40.04
N SER A 86 15.22 -16.95 39.42
CA SER A 86 14.69 -15.65 39.06
C SER A 86 13.29 -15.80 38.48
N VAL A 87 12.31 -15.14 39.08
CA VAL A 87 10.95 -15.04 38.54
C VAL A 87 11.09 -14.53 37.11
N LYS A 88 10.95 -15.44 36.13
CA LYS A 88 10.79 -15.08 34.72
C LYS A 88 9.50 -14.26 34.70
N GLU A 89 9.60 -12.93 34.77
CA GLU A 89 8.47 -12.05 34.56
C GLU A 89 7.81 -12.52 33.26
N ARG A 90 6.64 -13.11 33.39
CA ARG A 90 5.80 -13.55 32.27
C ARG A 90 5.40 -12.26 31.55
N ARG A 91 6.27 -11.76 30.68
CA ARG A 91 6.02 -10.51 29.95
C ARG A 91 4.77 -10.72 29.12
N ILE A 92 3.72 -10.01 29.49
CA ILE A 92 2.47 -10.00 28.75
C ILE A 92 2.84 -9.50 27.33
N PRO A 93 2.52 -10.24 26.26
CA PRO A 93 2.96 -9.87 24.91
C PRO A 93 2.43 -8.48 24.45
N ILE A 94 1.39 -7.98 25.11
CA ILE A 94 0.82 -6.63 24.90
C ILE A 94 1.84 -5.52 25.18
N CYS A 95 2.82 -5.73 26.06
CA CYS A 95 3.84 -4.72 26.35
C CYS A 95 4.76 -4.41 25.16
N ILE A 96 4.74 -5.23 24.10
CA ILE A 96 5.52 -5.00 22.87
C ILE A 96 5.11 -3.71 22.17
N PHE A 97 3.82 -3.37 22.19
CA PHE A 97 3.32 -2.18 21.50
C PHE A 97 3.82 -0.86 22.13
N PHE A 98 4.15 -0.89 23.41
CA PHE A 98 4.67 0.27 24.16
C PHE A 98 6.18 0.20 24.42
N ARG A 99 6.83 -0.87 23.96
CA ARG A 99 8.27 -1.05 24.13
C ARG A 99 9.02 0.08 23.41
N ASN A 100 9.95 0.73 24.11
CA ASN A 100 10.78 1.78 23.56
C ASN A 100 10.01 2.98 22.96
N ALA A 101 8.84 3.33 23.50
CA ALA A 101 8.04 4.47 23.02
C ALA A 101 8.81 5.82 22.99
N ARG A 102 9.83 6.00 23.84
CA ARG A 102 10.70 7.20 23.81
C ARG A 102 11.60 7.26 22.56
N LEU A 103 11.80 6.14 21.88
CA LEU A 103 12.65 6.06 20.70
C LEU A 103 11.88 6.30 19.40
N VAL A 104 10.54 6.36 19.36
CA VAL A 104 9.73 6.32 18.13
C VAL A 104 10.22 7.22 16.98
N LEU A 105 10.64 8.44 17.28
CA LEU A 105 11.12 9.41 16.28
C LEU A 105 12.65 9.43 16.13
N LYS A 106 13.38 8.54 16.79
CA LYS A 106 14.84 8.47 16.72
C LYS A 106 15.24 7.92 15.35
N PHE A 107 16.15 8.62 14.68
CA PHE A 107 16.81 8.16 13.46
C PHE A 107 17.99 7.22 13.82
N ASP A 108 17.66 6.14 14.53
CA ASP A 108 18.57 4.99 14.68
C ASP A 108 18.64 4.20 13.36
N GLU A 109 19.52 3.21 13.30
CA GLU A 109 19.73 2.38 12.09
C GLU A 109 18.40 1.79 11.58
N LEU A 110 17.56 1.29 12.49
CA LEU A 110 16.24 0.76 12.19
C LEU A 110 15.27 1.85 11.69
N GLY A 111 15.22 3.02 12.33
CA GLY A 111 14.40 4.15 11.88
C GLY A 111 14.78 4.64 10.49
N ARG A 112 16.09 4.66 10.16
CA ARG A 112 16.59 5.00 8.83
C ARG A 112 16.22 3.95 7.79
N GLU A 113 16.36 2.66 8.12
CA GLU A 113 15.95 1.53 7.26
C GLU A 113 14.45 1.60 6.95
N ILE A 114 13.61 1.82 7.97
CA ILE A 114 12.17 2.01 7.81
C ILE A 114 11.87 3.21 6.88
N ALA A 115 12.48 4.37 7.13
CA ALA A 115 12.22 5.57 6.34
C ALA A 115 12.64 5.43 4.88
N GLN A 116 13.77 4.76 4.60
CA GLN A 116 14.27 4.50 3.24
C GLN A 116 13.33 3.64 2.40
N ILE A 117 12.55 2.76 3.04
CA ILE A 117 11.56 1.92 2.36
C ILE A 117 10.19 2.61 2.34
N ALA A 118 9.76 3.16 3.48
CA ALA A 118 8.41 3.69 3.66
C ALA A 118 8.16 4.95 2.83
N LEU A 119 9.12 5.88 2.76
CA LEU A 119 8.90 7.17 2.09
C LEU A 119 8.71 7.01 0.56
N PRO A 120 9.58 6.28 -0.17
CA PRO A 120 9.35 6.04 -1.60
C PRO A 120 8.09 5.23 -1.86
N ALA A 121 7.79 4.23 -1.02
CA ALA A 121 6.59 3.42 -1.14
C ALA A 121 5.32 4.27 -0.95
N ALA A 122 5.28 5.11 0.09
CA ALA A 122 4.16 6.02 0.33
C ALA A 122 3.94 6.97 -0.86
N LEU A 123 5.00 7.61 -1.36
CA LEU A 123 4.90 8.53 -2.51
C LEU A 123 4.38 7.83 -3.77
N ALA A 124 4.83 6.60 -4.03
CA ALA A 124 4.37 5.82 -5.17
C ALA A 124 2.90 5.41 -5.02
N LEU A 125 2.49 5.00 -3.81
CA LEU A 125 1.12 4.54 -3.52
C LEU A 125 0.10 5.69 -3.42
N THR A 126 0.56 6.92 -3.20
CA THR A 126 -0.34 8.09 -3.14
C THR A 126 -0.58 8.77 -4.49
N ALA A 127 0.21 8.50 -5.52
CA ALA A 127 0.05 9.16 -6.83
C ALA A 127 -1.37 8.98 -7.39
N ASP A 128 -1.81 7.73 -7.56
CA ASP A 128 -3.14 7.40 -8.09
C ASP A 128 -4.30 7.97 -7.26
N PRO A 129 -4.36 7.80 -5.92
CA PRO A 129 -5.45 8.36 -5.14
C PRO A 129 -5.45 9.90 -5.12
N ILE A 130 -4.28 10.56 -5.21
CA ILE A 130 -4.19 12.01 -5.38
C ILE A 130 -4.81 12.44 -6.70
N ALA A 131 -4.45 11.78 -7.82
CA ALA A 131 -5.06 12.05 -9.12
C ALA A 131 -6.58 11.83 -9.08
N SER A 132 -7.02 10.73 -8.47
CA SER A 132 -8.44 10.41 -8.34
C SER A 132 -9.23 11.41 -7.46
N LEU A 133 -8.59 12.09 -6.51
CA LEU A 133 -9.21 13.21 -5.78
C LEU A 133 -9.47 14.41 -6.69
N VAL A 134 -8.55 14.70 -7.62
CA VAL A 134 -8.71 15.76 -8.62
C VAL A 134 -9.87 15.44 -9.56
N ASP A 135 -9.95 14.20 -10.06
CA ASP A 135 -11.06 13.74 -10.91
C ASP A 135 -12.41 13.88 -10.18
N THR A 136 -12.46 13.44 -8.92
CA THR A 136 -13.65 13.56 -8.07
C THR A 136 -14.05 15.02 -7.89
N ALA A 137 -13.08 15.93 -7.75
CA ALA A 137 -13.34 17.36 -7.66
C ALA A 137 -13.90 17.92 -8.97
N PHE A 138 -13.38 17.54 -10.13
CA PHE A 138 -13.94 17.98 -11.42
C PHE A 138 -15.37 17.48 -11.62
N ILE A 139 -15.64 16.21 -11.33
CA ILE A 139 -16.99 15.64 -11.44
C ILE A 139 -17.96 16.32 -10.47
N GLY A 140 -17.52 16.61 -9.24
CA GLY A 140 -18.36 17.25 -8.24
C GLY A 140 -18.72 18.71 -8.51
N GLN A 141 -18.02 19.37 -9.45
CA GLN A 141 -18.43 20.69 -9.98
C GLN A 141 -19.55 20.59 -11.03
N ILE A 142 -19.83 19.41 -11.59
CA ILE A 142 -20.95 19.20 -12.52
C ILE A 142 -22.27 19.25 -11.75
N GLY A 143 -22.37 18.45 -10.69
CA GLY A 143 -23.56 18.37 -9.87
C GLY A 143 -23.55 17.21 -8.88
N PRO A 144 -24.46 17.23 -7.89
CA PRO A 144 -24.55 16.18 -6.87
C PRO A 144 -25.02 14.84 -7.44
N VAL A 145 -25.90 14.86 -8.45
CA VAL A 145 -26.43 13.63 -9.07
C VAL A 145 -25.32 12.91 -9.84
N GLU A 146 -24.53 13.65 -10.60
CA GLU A 146 -23.41 13.16 -11.38
C GLU A 146 -22.31 12.59 -10.50
N LEU A 147 -21.95 13.29 -9.42
CA LEU A 147 -20.96 12.83 -8.46
C LEU A 147 -21.39 11.54 -7.75
N ALA A 148 -22.65 11.47 -7.31
CA ALA A 148 -23.23 10.26 -6.72
C ALA A 148 -23.22 9.08 -7.71
N ALA A 149 -23.67 9.34 -8.93
CA ALA A 149 -23.73 8.35 -10.01
C ALA A 149 -22.34 7.78 -10.33
N VAL A 150 -21.33 8.65 -10.47
CA VAL A 150 -19.95 8.22 -10.73
C VAL A 150 -19.39 7.42 -9.56
N GLY A 151 -19.64 7.83 -8.32
CA GLY A 151 -19.17 7.12 -7.13
C GLY A 151 -19.65 5.66 -7.08
N ILE A 152 -20.93 5.43 -7.36
CA ILE A 152 -21.52 4.08 -7.42
C ILE A 152 -20.89 3.27 -8.55
N SER A 153 -20.75 3.87 -9.73
CA SER A 153 -20.15 3.19 -10.88
C SER A 153 -18.67 2.82 -10.65
N ILE A 154 -17.91 3.68 -9.97
CA ILE A 154 -16.53 3.39 -9.55
C ILE A 154 -16.50 2.22 -8.57
N ALA A 155 -17.42 2.20 -7.59
CA ALA A 155 -17.50 1.10 -6.63
C ALA A 155 -17.74 -0.26 -7.32
N LEU A 156 -18.69 -0.33 -8.27
CA LEU A 156 -18.93 -1.54 -9.08
C LEU A 156 -17.70 -1.94 -9.89
N PHE A 157 -17.17 -0.98 -10.65
CA PHE A 157 -16.02 -1.24 -11.52
C PHE A 157 -14.84 -1.78 -10.70
N ASN A 158 -14.53 -1.16 -9.56
CA ASN A 158 -13.45 -1.57 -8.69
C ASN A 158 -13.72 -2.95 -8.06
N GLN A 159 -14.95 -3.22 -7.61
CA GLN A 159 -15.28 -4.50 -6.99
C GLN A 159 -15.14 -5.67 -7.97
N VAL A 160 -15.59 -5.49 -9.22
CA VAL A 160 -15.40 -6.52 -10.27
C VAL A 160 -13.93 -6.64 -10.65
N SER A 161 -13.23 -5.50 -10.82
CA SER A 161 -11.81 -5.50 -11.18
C SER A 161 -10.95 -6.25 -10.15
N ARG A 162 -11.18 -6.03 -8.85
CA ARG A 162 -10.33 -6.61 -7.79
C ARG A 162 -10.32 -8.14 -7.77
N ILE A 163 -11.40 -8.77 -8.23
CA ILE A 163 -11.48 -10.23 -8.38
C ILE A 163 -10.46 -10.73 -9.41
N ALA A 164 -10.25 -9.99 -10.50
CA ALA A 164 -9.31 -10.33 -11.56
C ALA A 164 -7.88 -9.83 -11.27
N ILE A 165 -7.73 -8.63 -10.70
CA ILE A 165 -6.43 -7.98 -10.47
C ILE A 165 -5.54 -8.81 -9.55
N PHE A 166 -6.09 -9.26 -8.42
CA PHE A 166 -5.27 -9.85 -7.37
C PHE A 166 -4.58 -11.16 -7.83
N PRO A 167 -5.31 -12.15 -8.41
CA PRO A 167 -4.68 -13.34 -8.97
C PRO A 167 -3.70 -12.97 -10.08
N LEU A 168 -4.08 -12.08 -11.00
CA LEU A 168 -3.27 -11.73 -12.16
C LEU A 168 -1.90 -11.18 -11.77
N VAL A 169 -1.85 -10.18 -10.88
CA VAL A 169 -0.59 -9.54 -10.47
C VAL A 169 0.27 -10.47 -9.63
N SER A 170 -0.32 -11.17 -8.66
CA SER A 170 0.40 -12.05 -7.73
C SER A 170 1.04 -13.25 -8.45
N VAL A 171 0.26 -13.89 -9.33
CA VAL A 171 0.70 -15.02 -10.16
C VAL A 171 1.81 -14.57 -11.11
N THR A 172 1.59 -13.48 -11.85
CA THR A 172 2.56 -13.00 -12.84
C THR A 172 3.89 -12.62 -12.18
N THR A 173 3.86 -11.88 -11.08
CA THR A 173 5.09 -11.44 -10.39
C THR A 173 5.93 -12.62 -9.92
N SER A 174 5.28 -13.67 -9.39
CA SER A 174 5.96 -14.84 -8.86
C SER A 174 6.60 -15.68 -9.97
N PHE A 175 5.85 -16.01 -11.03
CA PHE A 175 6.37 -16.80 -12.15
C PHE A 175 7.49 -16.10 -12.89
N VAL A 176 7.35 -14.79 -13.13
CA VAL A 176 8.37 -14.00 -13.81
C VAL A 176 9.63 -13.89 -12.97
N ALA A 177 9.51 -13.73 -11.65
CA ALA A 177 10.68 -13.72 -10.76
C ALA A 177 11.41 -15.07 -10.73
N GLU A 178 10.67 -16.19 -10.75
CA GLU A 178 11.23 -17.54 -10.80
C GLU A 178 11.98 -17.77 -12.12
N GLU A 179 11.37 -17.46 -13.27
CA GLU A 179 11.98 -17.62 -14.60
C GLU A 179 13.21 -16.70 -14.79
N ASP A 180 13.15 -15.44 -14.34
CA ASP A 180 14.28 -14.50 -14.41
C ASP A 180 15.46 -14.98 -13.54
N THR A 181 15.17 -15.61 -12.39
CA THR A 181 16.21 -16.17 -11.51
C THR A 181 16.86 -17.40 -12.14
N ILE A 182 16.06 -18.32 -12.69
CA ILE A 182 16.58 -19.53 -13.35
C ILE A 182 17.46 -19.15 -14.56
N GLY A 183 17.01 -18.19 -15.39
CA GLY A 183 17.77 -17.75 -16.57
C GLY A 183 19.11 -17.08 -16.23
N ARG A 184 19.19 -16.39 -15.08
CA ARG A 184 20.46 -15.82 -14.59
C ARG A 184 21.41 -16.91 -14.11
N VAL A 185 20.91 -17.85 -13.31
CA VAL A 185 21.74 -18.96 -12.79
C VAL A 185 22.29 -19.81 -13.94
N SER A 186 21.49 -20.12 -14.96
CA SER A 186 21.97 -20.87 -16.12
C SER A 186 23.05 -20.12 -16.90
N SER A 187 22.92 -18.80 -17.04
CA SER A 187 23.93 -17.97 -17.72
C SER A 187 25.23 -17.89 -16.92
N GLU A 188 25.14 -17.76 -15.59
CA GLU A 188 26.30 -17.76 -14.69
C GLU A 188 27.01 -19.12 -14.66
N THR A 189 26.26 -20.23 -14.66
CA THR A 189 26.85 -21.59 -14.79
C THR A 189 27.57 -21.75 -16.12
N GLN A 190 26.98 -21.26 -17.22
CA GLN A 190 27.57 -21.36 -18.55
C GLN A 190 28.81 -20.46 -18.74
N GLU A 191 28.84 -19.27 -18.12
CA GLU A 191 30.05 -18.43 -18.03
C GLU A 191 31.15 -19.10 -17.19
N SER A 192 30.79 -19.73 -16.07
CA SER A 192 31.74 -20.45 -15.21
C SER A 192 32.31 -21.69 -15.91
N GLU A 193 31.49 -22.47 -16.62
CA GLU A 193 31.93 -23.61 -17.42
C GLU A 193 32.82 -23.17 -18.60
N CYS A 194 32.51 -22.04 -19.26
CA CYS A 194 33.38 -21.48 -20.31
C CYS A 194 34.74 -21.01 -19.75
N LEU A 195 34.74 -20.39 -18.56
CA LEU A 195 35.96 -19.95 -17.88
C LEU A 195 36.82 -21.14 -17.43
N GLU A 196 36.21 -22.21 -16.92
CA GLU A 196 36.90 -23.46 -16.58
C GLU A 196 37.47 -24.14 -17.84
N ALA A 197 36.69 -24.25 -18.92
CA ALA A 197 37.16 -24.81 -20.19
C ALA A 197 38.36 -24.03 -20.76
N CYS A 198 38.31 -22.69 -20.75
CA CYS A 198 39.44 -21.84 -21.16
C CYS A 198 40.67 -21.97 -20.23
N SER A 199 40.47 -22.32 -18.96
CA SER A 199 41.57 -22.54 -18.01
C SER A 199 42.25 -23.89 -18.20
N MET A 200 41.49 -24.93 -18.58
CA MET A 200 42.02 -26.27 -18.89
C MET A 200 42.80 -26.28 -20.21
N GLU A 201 42.32 -25.59 -21.25
CA GLU A 201 43.04 -25.43 -22.52
C GLU A 201 44.40 -24.73 -22.35
N ASN A 202 44.50 -23.78 -21.42
CA ASN A 202 45.77 -23.10 -21.10
C ASN A 202 46.72 -23.95 -20.25
N ALA A 203 46.22 -24.97 -19.54
CA ALA A 203 47.03 -25.91 -18.77
C ALA A 203 47.61 -27.01 -19.68
N GLU A 204 46.83 -27.55 -20.62
CA GLU A 204 47.32 -28.54 -21.61
C GLU A 204 48.37 -27.95 -22.56
N ASN A 205 48.22 -26.69 -22.99
CA ASN A 205 49.23 -26.03 -23.82
C ASN A 205 50.54 -25.69 -23.07
N LYS A 206 50.60 -25.88 -21.75
CA LYS A 206 51.82 -25.68 -20.94
C LYS A 206 52.64 -26.96 -20.74
N GLU A 207 52.09 -28.13 -21.00
CA GLU A 207 52.83 -29.41 -20.92
C GLU A 207 53.51 -29.82 -22.25
N LEU A 208 53.29 -29.08 -23.33
CA LEU A 208 53.85 -29.35 -24.67
C LEU A 208 54.89 -28.31 -25.11
N ILE A 209 55.95 -28.11 -24.31
CA ILE A 209 57.16 -27.38 -24.75
C ILE A 209 58.39 -28.30 -24.57
N PRO A 210 59.10 -28.69 -25.65
CA PRO A 210 60.33 -29.46 -25.51
C PRO A 210 61.49 -28.57 -25.05
N GLN A 211 62.27 -29.07 -24.10
CA GLN A 211 63.56 -28.48 -23.71
C GLN A 211 64.58 -28.63 -24.84
N ASN A 212 65.21 -27.53 -25.26
CA ASN A 212 66.54 -27.58 -25.85
C ASN A 212 67.31 -26.27 -25.66
N GLU A 213 68.62 -26.39 -25.42
CA GLU A 213 69.55 -25.36 -24.96
C GLU A 213 70.09 -24.40 -26.06
N SER A 214 70.56 -23.23 -25.59
CA SER A 214 71.73 -22.43 -26.03
C SER A 214 71.55 -21.03 -26.70
N SER A 215 72.08 -20.03 -25.96
CA SER A 215 72.80 -18.77 -26.28
C SER A 215 72.20 -17.59 -27.10
N ASP A 216 72.24 -16.42 -26.43
CA ASP A 216 72.50 -15.02 -26.84
C ASP A 216 71.50 -14.18 -27.69
N HIS A 217 71.26 -12.95 -27.16
CA HIS A 217 70.33 -11.84 -27.45
C HIS A 217 70.35 -11.19 -28.86
N PRO A 218 69.46 -10.20 -29.23
CA PRO A 218 68.32 -9.59 -28.50
C PRO A 218 66.98 -9.42 -29.29
N SER A 219 65.90 -9.27 -28.52
CA SER A 219 64.68 -8.49 -28.78
C SER A 219 63.90 -8.70 -30.09
N GLU A 220 62.85 -9.53 -30.02
CA GLU A 220 61.57 -9.20 -30.66
C GLU A 220 60.41 -9.68 -29.78
N SER A 221 59.60 -8.73 -29.35
CA SER A 221 58.47 -8.93 -28.44
C SER A 221 57.39 -9.79 -29.08
N VAL A 222 57.37 -11.10 -28.78
CA VAL A 222 56.20 -11.92 -29.05
C VAL A 222 55.14 -11.55 -28.03
N ARG A 223 54.10 -10.89 -28.55
CA ARG A 223 52.99 -10.30 -27.81
C ARG A 223 52.43 -11.31 -26.81
N ILE A 224 52.52 -10.96 -25.54
CA ILE A 224 51.57 -11.39 -24.52
C ILE A 224 50.21 -10.99 -25.07
N SER A 225 49.47 -11.94 -25.64
CA SER A 225 48.03 -11.78 -25.82
C SER A 225 47.45 -11.88 -24.41
N SER A 226 47.52 -10.75 -23.70
CA SER A 226 46.65 -10.50 -22.57
C SER A 226 45.26 -10.85 -23.05
N CYS A 227 44.63 -11.85 -22.46
CA CYS A 227 43.17 -11.92 -22.44
C CYS A 227 42.72 -10.64 -21.76
N ASN A 228 42.58 -9.58 -22.56
CA ASN A 228 41.72 -8.47 -22.23
C ASN A 228 40.36 -9.12 -22.10
N VAL A 229 39.98 -9.41 -20.86
CA VAL A 229 38.57 -9.45 -20.48
C VAL A 229 38.09 -8.03 -20.71
N SER A 230 37.87 -7.68 -21.98
CA SER A 230 36.97 -6.61 -22.33
C SER A 230 35.70 -6.97 -21.61
N LYS A 231 35.34 -6.17 -20.61
CA LYS A 231 33.96 -6.03 -20.16
C LYS A 231 33.13 -6.06 -21.43
N PHE A 232 32.53 -7.21 -21.74
CA PHE A 232 31.44 -7.23 -22.68
C PHE A 232 30.43 -6.32 -22.02
N GLU A 233 30.30 -5.09 -22.53
CA GLU A 233 29.06 -4.37 -22.35
C GLU A 233 28.01 -5.32 -22.89
N GLN A 234 27.37 -6.08 -21.99
CA GLN A 234 26.22 -6.88 -22.31
C GLN A 234 25.23 -5.92 -22.98
N MET A 235 25.17 -5.96 -24.31
CA MET A 235 23.96 -5.53 -24.99
C MET A 235 22.82 -6.26 -24.29
N PRO A 236 21.74 -5.59 -23.85
CA PRO A 236 20.71 -6.23 -23.06
C PRO A 236 20.12 -7.36 -23.90
N SER A 237 20.55 -8.60 -23.64
CA SER A 237 19.99 -9.79 -24.24
C SER A 237 18.52 -9.77 -23.87
N ARG A 238 17.63 -9.74 -24.86
CA ARG A 238 16.19 -9.77 -24.63
C ARG A 238 15.88 -10.97 -23.74
N ARG A 239 15.18 -10.73 -22.64
CA ARG A 239 14.90 -11.78 -21.66
C ARG A 239 13.89 -12.75 -22.25
N HIS A 240 14.14 -14.05 -22.09
CA HIS A 240 13.29 -15.12 -22.62
C HIS A 240 12.34 -15.60 -21.52
N ILE A 241 11.11 -15.09 -21.48
CA ILE A 241 10.20 -15.29 -20.34
C ILE A 241 8.79 -15.62 -20.87
N PRO A 242 8.49 -16.90 -21.16
CA PRO A 242 7.21 -17.32 -21.73
C PRO A 242 6.03 -17.04 -20.79
N SER A 243 6.23 -17.00 -19.48
CA SER A 243 5.18 -16.63 -18.52
C SER A 243 4.69 -15.19 -18.70
N ALA A 244 5.54 -14.28 -19.19
CA ALA A 244 5.14 -12.91 -19.49
C ALA A 244 4.09 -12.88 -20.61
N SER A 245 4.31 -13.60 -21.72
CA SER A 245 3.34 -13.71 -22.82
C SER A 245 1.99 -14.28 -22.35
N SER A 246 2.01 -15.34 -21.54
CA SER A 246 0.80 -15.94 -20.97
C SER A 246 0.04 -14.96 -20.08
N ALA A 247 0.74 -14.18 -19.24
CA ALA A 247 0.13 -13.17 -18.38
C ALA A 247 -0.54 -12.03 -19.19
N LEU A 248 0.07 -11.59 -20.29
CA LEU A 248 -0.52 -10.58 -21.17
C LEU A 248 -1.80 -11.07 -21.85
N VAL A 249 -1.81 -12.32 -22.32
CA VAL A 249 -3.00 -12.94 -22.92
C VAL A 249 -4.11 -13.08 -21.88
N ILE A 250 -3.80 -13.64 -20.71
CA ILE A 250 -4.79 -13.79 -19.62
C ILE A 250 -5.32 -12.42 -19.19
N GLY A 251 -4.45 -11.43 -18.98
CA GLY A 251 -4.84 -10.08 -18.60
C GLY A 251 -5.76 -9.42 -19.63
N SER A 252 -5.45 -9.58 -20.92
CA SER A 252 -6.29 -9.07 -22.02
C SER A 252 -7.65 -9.75 -22.05
N VAL A 253 -7.68 -11.08 -22.02
CA VAL A 253 -8.93 -11.87 -22.06
C VAL A 253 -9.82 -11.54 -20.86
N LEU A 254 -9.27 -11.55 -19.64
CA LEU A 254 -10.02 -11.16 -18.44
C LEU A 254 -10.54 -9.73 -18.54
N GLY A 255 -9.76 -8.82 -19.13
CA GLY A 255 -10.16 -7.42 -19.27
C GLY A 255 -11.31 -7.23 -20.27
N PHE A 256 -11.28 -7.95 -21.39
CA PHE A 256 -12.41 -7.99 -22.32
C PHE A 256 -13.64 -8.64 -21.71
N LEU A 257 -13.49 -9.77 -21.02
CA LEU A 257 -14.60 -10.43 -20.32
C LEU A 257 -15.23 -9.51 -19.26
N GLN A 258 -14.40 -8.82 -18.49
CA GLN A 258 -14.87 -7.82 -17.53
C GLN A 258 -15.63 -6.68 -18.21
N ALA A 259 -15.11 -6.14 -19.32
CA ALA A 259 -15.75 -5.07 -20.06
C ALA A 259 -17.14 -5.50 -20.57
N ILE A 260 -17.22 -6.68 -21.21
CA ILE A 260 -18.47 -7.24 -21.71
C ILE A 260 -19.45 -7.45 -20.56
N PHE A 261 -19.02 -8.07 -19.47
CA PHE A 261 -19.86 -8.32 -18.30
C PHE A 261 -20.44 -7.02 -17.71
N LEU A 262 -19.59 -6.03 -17.45
CA LEU A 262 -20.03 -4.75 -16.86
C LEU A 262 -20.94 -3.96 -17.82
N ILE A 263 -20.70 -4.01 -19.12
CA ILE A 263 -21.55 -3.33 -20.11
C ILE A 263 -22.92 -4.03 -20.21
N SER A 264 -22.94 -5.36 -20.33
CA SER A 264 -24.18 -6.14 -20.48
C SER A 264 -25.06 -6.12 -19.23
N VAL A 265 -24.46 -6.07 -18.04
CA VAL A 265 -25.17 -6.17 -16.75
C VAL A 265 -25.16 -4.82 -15.99
N ALA A 266 -24.81 -3.71 -16.65
CA ALA A 266 -24.70 -2.38 -16.02
C ALA A 266 -25.96 -1.98 -15.23
N LYS A 267 -27.13 -2.02 -15.87
CA LYS A 267 -28.40 -1.60 -15.26
C LYS A 267 -28.83 -2.52 -14.10
N PRO A 268 -28.81 -3.87 -14.23
CA PRO A 268 -29.09 -4.74 -13.09
C PRO A 268 -28.13 -4.55 -11.92
N LEU A 269 -26.84 -4.33 -12.16
CA LEU A 269 -25.85 -4.07 -11.09
C LEU A 269 -26.09 -2.74 -10.39
N LEU A 270 -26.42 -1.68 -11.13
CA LEU A 270 -26.77 -0.38 -10.56
C LEU A 270 -28.05 -0.46 -9.72
N ASN A 271 -29.07 -1.17 -10.20
CA ASN A 271 -30.29 -1.44 -9.43
C ASN A 271 -29.98 -2.20 -8.13
N PHE A 272 -29.10 -3.20 -8.19
CA PHE A 272 -28.65 -3.96 -7.02
C PHE A 272 -27.90 -3.08 -6.01
N MET A 273 -27.18 -2.05 -6.48
CA MET A 273 -26.55 -1.05 -5.62
C MET A 273 -27.50 0.00 -5.03
N GLY A 274 -28.81 -0.11 -5.28
CA GLY A 274 -29.80 0.82 -4.74
C GLY A 274 -30.13 1.99 -5.65
N VAL A 275 -29.62 2.03 -6.88
CA VAL A 275 -30.02 3.03 -7.88
C VAL A 275 -31.31 2.57 -8.56
N ARG A 276 -32.46 3.01 -8.04
CA ARG A 276 -33.78 2.65 -8.57
C ARG A 276 -34.00 3.22 -9.98
N SER A 277 -34.92 2.61 -10.74
CA SER A 277 -35.23 2.99 -12.14
C SER A 277 -35.75 4.43 -12.30
N ASP A 278 -36.35 4.99 -11.26
CA ASP A 278 -36.86 6.36 -11.17
C ASP A 278 -35.82 7.36 -10.65
N SER A 279 -34.64 6.88 -10.24
CA SER A 279 -33.59 7.73 -9.70
C SER A 279 -32.94 8.59 -10.80
N PRO A 280 -32.70 9.89 -10.54
CA PRO A 280 -31.95 10.74 -11.46
C PRO A 280 -30.49 10.27 -11.65
N MET A 281 -29.99 9.41 -10.75
CA MET A 281 -28.63 8.87 -10.84
C MET A 281 -28.47 7.77 -11.90
N LEU A 282 -29.55 7.09 -12.30
CA LEU A 282 -29.43 5.87 -13.11
C LEU A 282 -28.78 6.13 -14.48
N THR A 283 -29.26 7.13 -15.20
CA THR A 283 -28.75 7.50 -16.52
C THR A 283 -27.27 7.87 -16.50
N PRO A 284 -26.81 8.85 -15.68
CA PRO A 284 -25.39 9.18 -15.61
C PRO A 284 -24.54 8.02 -15.08
N ALA A 285 -25.05 7.20 -14.14
CA ALA A 285 -24.29 6.07 -13.60
C ALA A 285 -24.07 5.00 -14.67
N GLN A 286 -25.12 4.66 -15.44
CA GLN A 286 -25.03 3.70 -16.53
C GLN A 286 -24.12 4.20 -17.64
N GLN A 287 -24.21 5.47 -18.04
CA GLN A 287 -23.33 6.07 -19.04
C GLN A 287 -21.87 6.02 -18.60
N TYR A 288 -21.58 6.39 -17.34
CA TYR A 288 -20.23 6.31 -16.81
C TYR A 288 -19.72 4.87 -16.76
N LEU A 289 -20.49 3.95 -16.18
CA LEU A 289 -20.07 2.57 -15.98
C LEU A 289 -19.78 1.87 -17.31
N THR A 290 -20.65 2.05 -18.30
CA THR A 290 -20.48 1.45 -19.63
C THR A 290 -19.24 1.98 -20.35
N LEU A 291 -19.05 3.31 -20.37
CA LEU A 291 -17.86 3.91 -20.98
C LEU A 291 -16.58 3.55 -20.22
N ARG A 292 -16.58 3.65 -18.89
CA ARG A 292 -15.44 3.30 -18.03
C ARG A 292 -15.01 1.85 -18.19
N SER A 293 -15.95 0.95 -18.48
CA SER A 293 -15.71 -0.47 -18.71
C SER A 293 -14.89 -0.75 -19.96
N LEU A 294 -14.92 0.14 -20.98
CA LEU A 294 -14.05 0.04 -22.16
C LEU A 294 -12.55 0.19 -21.82
N GLY A 295 -12.23 0.72 -20.65
CA GLY A 295 -10.88 0.78 -20.11
C GLY A 295 -10.43 -0.48 -19.36
N ALA A 296 -11.34 -1.42 -19.04
CA ALA A 296 -10.98 -2.65 -18.32
C ALA A 296 -9.91 -3.50 -19.02
N PRO A 297 -9.90 -3.66 -20.36
CA PRO A 297 -8.82 -4.34 -21.08
C PRO A 297 -7.45 -3.72 -20.81
N ALA A 298 -7.37 -2.38 -20.89
CA ALA A 298 -6.13 -1.66 -20.63
C ALA A 298 -5.68 -1.74 -19.16
N VAL A 299 -6.62 -1.67 -18.21
CA VAL A 299 -6.34 -1.79 -16.77
C VAL A 299 -5.76 -3.16 -16.44
N LEU A 300 -6.38 -4.26 -16.87
CA LEU A 300 -5.89 -5.60 -16.54
C LEU A 300 -4.60 -5.94 -17.31
N LEU A 301 -4.49 -5.52 -18.58
CA LEU A 301 -3.25 -5.68 -19.34
C LEU A 301 -2.08 -4.92 -18.70
N SER A 302 -2.29 -3.65 -18.32
CA SER A 302 -1.27 -2.86 -17.64
C SER A 302 -0.88 -3.48 -16.30
N LEU A 303 -1.82 -3.99 -15.51
CA LEU A 303 -1.51 -4.67 -14.25
C LEU A 303 -0.74 -5.97 -14.44
N ALA A 304 -1.03 -6.76 -15.48
CA ALA A 304 -0.20 -7.91 -15.85
C ALA A 304 1.24 -7.46 -16.15
N MET A 305 1.42 -6.44 -17.00
CA MET A 305 2.74 -5.88 -17.32
C MET A 305 3.48 -5.37 -16.09
N GLN A 306 2.78 -4.68 -15.18
CA GLN A 306 3.37 -4.24 -13.92
C GLN A 306 3.81 -5.41 -13.04
N GLY A 307 3.09 -6.53 -13.06
CA GLY A 307 3.52 -7.78 -12.41
C GLY A 307 4.81 -8.32 -13.04
N VAL A 308 4.92 -8.29 -14.37
CA VAL A 308 6.15 -8.69 -15.09
C VAL A 308 7.33 -7.80 -14.70
N PHE A 309 7.19 -6.47 -14.80
CA PHE A 309 8.25 -5.52 -14.40
C PHE A 309 8.65 -5.68 -12.93
N ARG A 310 7.68 -5.90 -12.03
CA ARG A 310 7.97 -6.19 -10.62
C ARG A 310 8.72 -7.50 -10.43
N GLY A 311 8.43 -8.52 -11.23
CA GLY A 311 9.20 -9.77 -11.27
C GLY A 311 10.67 -9.53 -11.63
N PHE A 312 10.94 -8.56 -12.52
CA PHE A 312 12.30 -8.10 -12.85
C PHE A 312 12.95 -7.19 -11.82
N LYS A 313 12.25 -6.88 -10.73
CA LYS A 313 12.64 -5.86 -9.74
C LYS A 313 12.70 -4.44 -10.32
N ASP A 314 12.05 -4.18 -11.47
CA ASP A 314 11.86 -2.83 -12.01
C ASP A 314 10.52 -2.26 -11.53
N THR A 315 10.57 -1.48 -10.45
CA THR A 315 9.40 -0.78 -9.91
C THR A 315 9.26 0.64 -10.45
N LYS A 316 10.27 1.16 -11.14
CA LYS A 316 10.30 2.55 -11.62
C LYS A 316 9.51 2.69 -12.91
N THR A 317 9.69 1.77 -13.86
CA THR A 317 8.99 1.81 -15.15
C THR A 317 7.46 1.82 -14.99
N PRO A 318 6.86 0.92 -14.18
CA PRO A 318 5.46 1.00 -13.77
C PRO A 318 5.03 2.37 -13.27
N LEU A 319 5.76 2.92 -12.29
CA LEU A 319 5.43 4.19 -11.65
C LEU A 319 5.43 5.36 -12.64
N TYR A 320 6.45 5.45 -13.50
CA TYR A 320 6.51 6.51 -14.51
C TYR A 320 5.35 6.43 -15.50
N ALA A 321 4.98 5.24 -15.93
CA ALA A 321 3.84 5.06 -16.84
C ALA A 321 2.53 5.51 -16.18
N THR A 322 2.31 5.12 -14.92
CA THR A 322 1.13 5.52 -14.15
C THR A 322 1.07 7.03 -13.96
N VAL A 323 2.16 7.68 -13.55
CA VAL A 323 2.21 9.15 -13.40
C VAL A 323 1.90 9.87 -14.71
N VAL A 324 2.45 9.41 -15.84
CA VAL A 324 2.12 9.99 -17.16
C VAL A 324 0.64 9.80 -17.50
N GLY A 325 0.08 8.63 -17.20
CA GLY A 325 -1.34 8.35 -17.34
C GLY A 325 -2.21 9.27 -16.49
N ASP A 326 -1.89 9.41 -15.20
CA ASP A 326 -2.64 10.24 -14.26
C ASP A 326 -2.59 11.71 -14.65
N VAL A 327 -1.42 12.23 -15.04
CA VAL A 327 -1.31 13.59 -15.59
C VAL A 327 -2.14 13.75 -16.86
N THR A 328 -2.13 12.74 -17.74
CA THR A 328 -2.98 12.73 -18.93
C THR A 328 -4.45 12.79 -18.53
N ASN A 329 -4.89 12.04 -17.52
CA ASN A 329 -6.27 12.07 -17.04
C ASN A 329 -6.64 13.45 -16.49
N ILE A 330 -5.80 14.04 -15.63
CA ILE A 330 -6.01 15.36 -15.02
C ILE A 330 -6.14 16.46 -16.07
N ILE A 331 -5.42 16.35 -17.19
CA ILE A 331 -5.51 17.30 -18.31
C ILE A 331 -6.78 17.07 -19.15
N LEU A 332 -7.09 15.80 -19.44
CA LEU A 332 -8.22 15.44 -20.30
C LEU A 332 -9.58 15.64 -19.63
N ASP A 333 -9.67 15.47 -18.31
CA ASP A 333 -10.91 15.63 -17.53
C ASP A 333 -11.58 16.99 -17.77
N PRO A 334 -10.96 18.14 -17.46
CA PRO A 334 -11.60 19.44 -17.66
C PRO A 334 -11.88 19.73 -19.14
N LEU A 335 -11.08 19.19 -20.05
CA LEU A 335 -11.27 19.35 -21.50
C LEU A 335 -12.53 18.61 -21.97
N PHE A 336 -12.70 17.33 -21.63
CA PHE A 336 -13.89 16.57 -22.03
C PHE A 336 -15.13 16.97 -21.24
N ILE A 337 -15.01 17.24 -19.93
CA ILE A 337 -16.14 17.58 -19.06
C ILE A 337 -16.68 18.97 -19.41
N PHE A 338 -15.83 20.00 -19.41
CA PHE A 338 -16.28 21.40 -19.50
C PHE A 338 -16.14 22.01 -20.88
N VAL A 339 -15.09 21.69 -21.65
CA VAL A 339 -14.86 22.31 -22.98
C VAL A 339 -15.71 21.62 -24.05
N PHE A 340 -15.77 20.30 -24.05
CA PHE A 340 -16.60 19.54 -24.99
C PHE A 340 -18.01 19.24 -24.46
N HIS A 341 -18.33 19.71 -23.26
CA HIS A 341 -19.65 19.57 -22.64
C HIS A 341 -20.15 18.12 -22.58
N LEU A 342 -19.26 17.14 -22.44
CA LEU A 342 -19.64 15.72 -22.35
C LEU A 342 -20.03 15.30 -20.93
N GLY A 343 -19.85 16.19 -19.93
CA GLY A 343 -20.18 15.93 -18.53
C GLY A 343 -19.56 14.62 -18.02
N VAL A 344 -20.37 13.77 -17.42
CA VAL A 344 -19.96 12.46 -16.86
C VAL A 344 -19.37 11.52 -17.93
N ARG A 345 -19.84 11.58 -19.18
CA ARG A 345 -19.26 10.80 -20.28
C ARG A 345 -17.81 11.22 -20.56
N GLY A 346 -17.55 12.52 -20.44
CA GLY A 346 -16.22 13.09 -20.62
C GLY A 346 -15.20 12.54 -19.61
N ALA A 347 -15.58 12.50 -18.33
CA ALA A 347 -14.75 11.93 -17.27
C ALA A 347 -14.43 10.44 -17.53
N ALA A 348 -15.43 9.65 -17.96
CA ALA A 348 -15.21 8.25 -18.28
C ALA A 348 -14.23 8.08 -19.47
N ILE A 349 -14.39 8.88 -20.53
CA ILE A 349 -13.52 8.84 -21.72
C ILE A 349 -12.08 9.23 -21.37
N ALA A 350 -11.90 10.32 -20.61
CA ALA A 350 -10.59 10.78 -20.16
C ALA A 350 -9.85 9.67 -19.40
N HIS A 351 -10.54 9.00 -18.48
CA HIS A 351 -9.97 7.90 -17.73
C HIS A 351 -9.65 6.69 -18.62
N VAL A 352 -10.52 6.34 -19.58
CA VAL A 352 -10.25 5.25 -20.53
C VAL A 352 -8.99 5.55 -21.35
N ILE A 353 -8.87 6.76 -21.90
CA ILE A 353 -7.68 7.18 -22.68
C ILE A 353 -6.42 7.08 -21.82
N SER A 354 -6.46 7.59 -20.58
CA SER A 354 -5.34 7.49 -19.63
C SER A 354 -4.89 6.03 -19.42
N GLN A 355 -5.83 5.11 -19.19
CA GLN A 355 -5.50 3.69 -19.01
C GLN A 355 -4.85 3.06 -20.25
N TYR A 356 -5.29 3.42 -21.45
CA TYR A 356 -4.63 2.98 -22.68
C TYR A 356 -3.24 3.61 -22.86
N VAL A 357 -3.03 4.86 -22.47
CA VAL A 357 -1.69 5.49 -22.47
C VAL A 357 -0.74 4.73 -21.55
N ILE A 358 -1.16 4.42 -20.31
CA ILE A 358 -0.36 3.61 -19.36
C ILE A 358 -0.01 2.26 -19.99
N SER A 359 -1.02 1.56 -20.51
CA SER A 359 -0.86 0.24 -21.11
C SER A 359 0.12 0.27 -22.30
N LEU A 360 0.01 1.26 -23.20
CA LEU A 360 0.89 1.39 -24.36
C LEU A 360 2.35 1.70 -23.97
N ILE A 361 2.56 2.58 -22.98
CA ILE A 361 3.92 2.90 -22.48
C ILE A 361 4.58 1.63 -21.91
N LEU A 362 3.85 0.89 -21.09
CA LEU A 362 4.34 -0.35 -20.50
C LEU A 362 4.60 -1.42 -21.55
N LEU A 363 3.69 -1.59 -22.52
CA LEU A 363 3.84 -2.58 -23.58
C LEU A 363 5.06 -2.27 -24.45
N TRP A 364 5.24 -0.99 -24.82
CA TRP A 364 6.40 -0.55 -25.58
C TRP A 364 7.71 -0.78 -24.83
N ARG A 365 7.75 -0.49 -23.52
CA ARG A 365 8.91 -0.77 -22.66
C ARG A 365 9.17 -2.27 -22.55
N LEU A 366 8.11 -3.07 -22.45
CA LEU A 366 8.20 -4.53 -22.29
C LEU A 366 8.74 -5.19 -23.55
N MET A 367 8.24 -4.79 -24.73
CA MET A 367 8.71 -5.28 -26.03
C MET A 367 10.19 -4.95 -26.30
N LYS A 368 10.75 -3.95 -25.63
CA LYS A 368 12.19 -3.65 -25.69
C LYS A 368 13.03 -4.55 -24.77
N GLN A 369 12.44 -5.10 -23.72
CA GLN A 369 13.14 -5.89 -22.70
C GLN A 369 12.96 -7.41 -22.88
N ILE A 370 11.89 -7.86 -23.55
CA ILE A 370 11.50 -9.27 -23.67
C ILE A 370 11.25 -9.63 -25.14
N ASP A 371 11.70 -10.81 -25.56
CA ASP A 371 11.17 -11.46 -26.77
C ASP A 371 9.85 -12.16 -26.46
N LEU A 372 8.75 -11.59 -26.95
CA LEU A 372 7.41 -12.16 -26.80
C LEU A 372 7.31 -13.45 -27.61
N LEU A 373 7.24 -14.58 -26.90
CA LEU A 373 7.16 -15.92 -27.50
C LEU A 373 5.75 -16.49 -27.40
N PRO A 374 5.44 -17.54 -28.19
CA PRO A 374 4.15 -18.23 -28.09
C PRO A 374 3.88 -18.68 -26.64
N PRO A 375 2.64 -18.48 -26.15
CA PRO A 375 2.30 -18.72 -24.75
C PRO A 375 2.50 -20.18 -24.38
N SER A 376 3.31 -20.45 -23.36
CA SER A 376 3.46 -21.80 -22.79
C SER A 376 2.49 -21.97 -21.63
N ILE A 377 1.50 -22.84 -21.80
CA ILE A 377 0.52 -23.20 -20.76
C ILE A 377 1.06 -24.34 -19.86
N LYS A 378 2.16 -25.00 -20.25
CA LYS A 378 2.61 -26.28 -19.66
C LYS A 378 3.40 -26.16 -18.35
N HIS A 379 3.94 -24.98 -18.01
CA HIS A 379 4.79 -24.78 -16.82
C HIS A 379 4.16 -23.92 -15.72
N LEU A 380 2.90 -23.54 -15.86
CA LEU A 380 2.19 -22.83 -14.79
C LEU A 380 1.88 -23.83 -13.68
N GLN A 381 2.67 -23.82 -12.60
CA GLN A 381 2.36 -24.51 -11.34
C GLN A 381 1.15 -23.85 -10.64
N PHE A 382 0.00 -23.81 -11.32
CA PHE A 382 -1.23 -23.16 -10.93
C PHE A 382 -1.67 -23.61 -9.53
N GLY A 383 -1.56 -24.90 -9.19
CA GLY A 383 -2.12 -25.47 -7.97
C GLY A 383 -1.53 -24.94 -6.66
N ARG A 384 -0.20 -24.75 -6.57
CA ARG A 384 0.47 -24.33 -5.32
C ARG A 384 0.29 -22.83 -5.05
N PHE A 385 0.34 -22.01 -6.10
CA PHE A 385 0.08 -20.57 -6.02
C PHE A 385 -1.41 -20.25 -5.90
N LEU A 386 -2.31 -21.02 -6.53
CA LEU A 386 -3.76 -20.85 -6.34
C LEU A 386 -4.18 -21.05 -4.90
N LYS A 387 -3.59 -21.99 -4.14
CA LYS A 387 -4.02 -22.23 -2.75
C LYS A 387 -3.76 -21.02 -1.85
N ASN A 388 -2.57 -20.43 -1.91
CA ASN A 388 -2.23 -19.23 -1.14
C ASN A 388 -2.84 -17.96 -1.76
N GLY A 389 -2.88 -17.87 -3.09
CA GLY A 389 -3.52 -16.78 -3.83
C GLY A 389 -5.03 -16.72 -3.59
N PHE A 390 -5.70 -17.86 -3.42
CA PHE A 390 -7.12 -17.93 -3.11
C PHE A 390 -7.44 -17.42 -1.69
N LEU A 391 -6.61 -17.75 -0.70
CA LEU A 391 -6.76 -17.20 0.65
C LEU A 391 -6.65 -15.66 0.63
N LEU A 392 -5.68 -15.13 -0.09
CA LEU A 392 -5.49 -13.70 -0.24
C LEU A 392 -6.59 -13.05 -1.09
N LEU A 393 -7.12 -13.75 -2.11
CA LEU A 393 -8.29 -13.30 -2.86
C LEU A 393 -9.52 -13.21 -1.96
N MET A 394 -9.80 -14.24 -1.15
CA MET A 394 -10.92 -14.21 -0.19
C MET A 394 -10.80 -13.04 0.77
N ARG A 395 -9.59 -12.78 1.28
CA ARG A 395 -9.29 -11.60 2.11
C ARG A 395 -9.65 -10.30 1.39
N VAL A 396 -9.16 -10.13 0.17
CA VAL A 396 -9.38 -8.91 -0.63
C VAL A 396 -10.86 -8.71 -0.90
N VAL A 397 -11.57 -9.76 -1.34
CA VAL A 397 -13.02 -9.70 -1.60
C VAL A 397 -13.79 -9.34 -0.32
N ALA A 398 -13.49 -9.98 0.82
CA ALA A 398 -14.16 -9.70 2.08
C ALA A 398 -13.99 -8.23 2.52
N VAL A 399 -12.76 -7.71 2.43
CA VAL A 399 -12.43 -6.33 2.76
C VAL A 399 -13.16 -5.33 1.86
N THR A 400 -13.22 -5.60 0.56
CA THR A 400 -13.73 -4.64 -0.42
C THR A 400 -15.24 -4.67 -0.53
N PHE A 401 -15.83 -5.83 -0.27
CA PHE A 401 -17.26 -5.98 -0.22
C PHE A 401 -17.88 -5.09 0.87
N CYS A 402 -17.23 -4.94 2.03
CA CYS A 402 -17.72 -4.05 3.09
C CYS A 402 -17.82 -2.58 2.61
N VAL A 403 -16.80 -2.09 1.93
CA VAL A 403 -16.78 -0.72 1.38
C VAL A 403 -17.80 -0.55 0.25
N THR A 404 -17.93 -1.56 -0.62
CA THR A 404 -18.91 -1.56 -1.71
C THR A 404 -20.35 -1.60 -1.18
N LEU A 405 -20.59 -2.37 -0.13
CA LEU A 405 -21.89 -2.42 0.55
C LEU A 405 -22.20 -1.08 1.22
N ALA A 406 -21.23 -0.44 1.86
CA ALA A 406 -21.41 0.91 2.42
C ALA A 406 -21.78 1.94 1.34
N ALA A 407 -21.16 1.87 0.15
CA ALA A 407 -21.53 2.69 -1.00
C ALA A 407 -22.97 2.39 -1.48
N SER A 408 -23.36 1.12 -1.55
CA SER A 408 -24.74 0.73 -1.87
C SER A 408 -25.74 1.30 -0.85
N MET A 409 -25.45 1.18 0.46
CA MET A 409 -26.30 1.76 1.50
C MET A 409 -26.39 3.29 1.40
N ALA A 410 -25.29 3.97 1.05
CA ALA A 410 -25.29 5.41 0.83
C ALA A 410 -26.12 5.81 -0.41
N ALA A 411 -26.09 5.01 -1.48
CA ALA A 411 -26.92 5.19 -2.67
C ALA A 411 -28.42 5.09 -2.36
N HIS A 412 -28.82 4.17 -1.47
CA HIS A 412 -30.21 4.04 -1.01
C HIS A 412 -30.74 5.28 -0.27
N LEU A 413 -29.85 6.10 0.31
CA LEU A 413 -30.22 7.36 0.98
C LEU A 413 -30.43 8.53 0.00
N GLY A 414 -30.14 8.32 -1.30
CA GLY A 414 -30.34 9.29 -2.37
C GLY A 414 -29.06 10.03 -2.81
N PRO A 415 -29.18 10.89 -3.84
CA PRO A 415 -28.03 11.48 -4.53
C PRO A 415 -27.15 12.35 -3.64
N THR A 416 -27.74 13.20 -2.79
CA THR A 416 -26.99 14.09 -1.92
C THR A 416 -26.10 13.32 -0.92
N SER A 417 -26.67 12.28 -0.30
CA SER A 417 -25.95 11.44 0.67
C SER A 417 -24.84 10.63 0.00
N MET A 418 -25.11 10.05 -1.17
CA MET A 418 -24.10 9.30 -1.92
C MET A 418 -22.97 10.18 -2.46
N ALA A 419 -23.27 11.39 -2.93
CA ALA A 419 -22.27 12.35 -3.37
C ALA A 419 -21.32 12.74 -2.23
N ALA A 420 -21.89 13.05 -1.05
CA ALA A 420 -21.10 13.32 0.14
C ALA A 420 -20.29 12.10 0.59
N PHE A 421 -20.90 10.91 0.55
CA PHE A 421 -20.21 9.66 0.85
C PHE A 421 -19.02 9.42 -0.07
N GLN A 422 -19.18 9.66 -1.38
CA GLN A 422 -18.11 9.48 -2.37
C GLN A 422 -16.91 10.39 -2.07
N VAL A 423 -17.13 11.67 -1.79
CA VAL A 423 -16.05 12.61 -1.45
C VAL A 423 -15.34 12.17 -0.17
N CYS A 424 -16.12 11.92 0.89
CA CYS A 424 -15.57 11.50 2.18
C CYS A 424 -14.81 10.18 2.07
N LEU A 425 -15.34 9.18 1.36
CA LEU A 425 -14.71 7.88 1.15
C LEU A 425 -13.42 8.01 0.33
N GLN A 426 -13.42 8.84 -0.72
CA GLN A 426 -12.24 9.04 -1.55
C GLN A 426 -11.10 9.67 -0.75
N VAL A 427 -11.39 10.72 0.03
CA VAL A 427 -10.40 11.36 0.92
C VAL A 427 -9.93 10.38 2.00
N TRP A 428 -10.85 9.65 2.60
CA TRP A 428 -10.57 8.67 3.64
C TRP A 428 -9.63 7.55 3.14
N LEU A 429 -9.86 7.01 1.95
CA LEU A 429 -9.01 6.01 1.31
C LEU A 429 -7.65 6.60 0.91
N ALA A 430 -7.63 7.79 0.30
CA ALA A 430 -6.41 8.43 -0.16
C ALA A 430 -5.41 8.67 0.97
N MET A 431 -5.87 9.19 2.11
CA MET A 431 -5.01 9.41 3.27
C MET A 431 -4.59 8.10 3.93
N SER A 432 -5.46 7.08 3.92
CA SER A 432 -5.13 5.78 4.50
C SER A 432 -4.00 5.07 3.73
N LEU A 433 -3.86 5.31 2.43
CA LEU A 433 -2.79 4.72 1.60
C LEU A 433 -1.39 5.24 1.94
N LEU A 434 -1.27 6.41 2.61
CA LEU A 434 0.02 6.86 3.16
C LEU A 434 0.56 5.87 4.21
N ALA A 435 -0.32 5.27 5.02
CA ALA A 435 0.06 4.27 6.00
C ALA A 435 0.47 2.94 5.38
N ASP A 436 0.06 2.66 4.14
CA ASP A 436 0.45 1.47 3.40
C ASP A 436 1.96 1.50 3.04
N GLY A 437 2.55 2.69 2.83
CA GLY A 437 4.00 2.82 2.69
C GLY A 437 4.76 2.32 3.93
N LEU A 438 4.25 2.61 5.12
CA LEU A 438 4.81 2.11 6.38
C LEU A 438 4.56 0.60 6.55
N ALA A 439 3.40 0.11 6.09
CA ALA A 439 3.10 -1.32 6.05
C ALA A 439 4.07 -2.08 5.14
N VAL A 440 4.41 -1.55 3.97
CA VAL A 440 5.41 -2.12 3.05
C VAL A 440 6.79 -2.19 3.69
N ALA A 441 7.21 -1.14 4.40
CA ALA A 441 8.48 -1.15 5.14
C ALA A 441 8.48 -2.22 6.24
N GLY A 442 7.40 -2.28 7.04
CA GLY A 442 7.22 -3.31 8.06
C GLY A 442 7.26 -4.72 7.46
N GLN A 443 6.58 -4.94 6.35
CA GLN A 443 6.55 -6.22 5.63
C GLN A 443 7.95 -6.65 5.20
N ALA A 444 8.71 -5.76 4.55
CA ALA A 444 10.05 -6.07 4.02
C ALA A 444 11.04 -6.44 5.13
N ILE A 445 11.09 -5.62 6.19
CA ILE A 445 12.04 -5.81 7.29
C ILE A 445 11.66 -7.05 8.12
N LEU A 446 10.37 -7.26 8.41
CA LEU A 446 9.93 -8.47 9.13
C LEU A 446 10.20 -9.74 8.32
N ALA A 447 9.94 -9.75 7.01
CA ALA A 447 10.20 -10.91 6.18
C ALA A 447 11.68 -11.34 6.25
N SER A 448 12.60 -10.37 6.19
CA SER A 448 14.03 -10.63 6.38
C SER A 448 14.36 -11.10 7.81
N ALA A 449 13.82 -10.45 8.84
CA ALA A 449 14.07 -10.82 10.23
C ALA A 449 13.57 -12.24 10.55
N PHE A 450 12.39 -12.63 10.06
CA PHE A 450 11.86 -13.99 10.20
C PHE A 450 12.67 -15.02 9.42
N ALA A 451 13.12 -14.70 8.20
CA ALA A 451 13.99 -15.58 7.41
C ALA A 451 15.33 -15.85 8.13
N ASN A 452 15.91 -14.82 8.76
CA ASN A 452 17.15 -14.91 9.52
C ASN A 452 16.96 -15.40 10.97
N LYS A 453 15.73 -15.69 11.40
CA LYS A 453 15.35 -16.03 12.79
C LYS A 453 15.77 -14.96 13.82
N ASP A 454 15.93 -13.71 13.41
CA ASP A 454 16.20 -12.57 14.29
C ASP A 454 14.90 -12.03 14.89
N TYR A 455 14.43 -12.74 15.92
CA TYR A 455 13.20 -12.40 16.62
C TYR A 455 13.27 -11.08 17.38
N LYS A 456 14.47 -10.61 17.73
CA LYS A 456 14.66 -9.31 18.39
C LYS A 456 14.38 -8.19 17.38
N LYS A 457 15.02 -8.23 16.20
CA LYS A 457 14.76 -7.28 15.11
C LYS A 457 13.29 -7.32 14.67
N ALA A 458 12.67 -8.51 14.59
CA ALA A 458 11.25 -8.65 14.25
C ALA A 458 10.33 -7.91 15.26
N THR A 459 10.60 -8.07 16.56
CA THR A 459 9.81 -7.43 17.63
C THR A 459 10.01 -5.91 17.64
N GLU A 460 11.26 -5.46 17.52
CA GLU A 460 11.61 -4.03 17.52
C GLU A 460 11.01 -3.32 16.30
N THR A 461 11.08 -3.96 15.12
CA THR A 461 10.46 -3.45 13.91
C THR A 461 8.95 -3.36 14.06
N ALA A 462 8.28 -4.43 14.49
CA ALA A 462 6.82 -4.46 14.64
C ALA A 462 6.31 -3.37 15.61
N SER A 463 6.98 -3.20 16.75
CA SER A 463 6.68 -2.14 17.71
C SER A 463 6.86 -0.75 17.09
N ARG A 464 8.00 -0.51 16.44
CA ARG A 464 8.35 0.80 15.86
C ARG A 464 7.42 1.21 14.73
N VAL A 465 7.09 0.31 13.80
CA VAL A 465 6.18 0.63 12.69
C VAL A 465 4.74 0.86 13.20
N LEU A 466 4.30 0.17 14.25
CA LEU A 466 2.97 0.44 14.83
C LEU A 466 2.91 1.80 15.55
N GLN A 467 3.96 2.15 16.28
CA GLN A 467 4.06 3.47 16.92
C GLN A 467 4.12 4.60 15.89
N LEU A 468 4.92 4.43 14.83
CA LEU A 468 4.96 5.36 13.70
C LEU A 468 3.61 5.43 12.97
N GLY A 469 2.91 4.31 12.82
CA GLY A 469 1.58 4.25 12.23
C GLY A 469 0.55 5.03 13.06
N LEU A 470 0.58 4.90 14.38
CA LEU A 470 -0.26 5.67 15.28
C LEU A 470 0.03 7.18 15.18
N LEU A 471 1.31 7.57 15.19
CA LEU A 471 1.71 8.98 15.03
C LEU A 471 1.27 9.54 13.67
N LEU A 472 1.47 8.77 12.59
CA LEU A 472 1.04 9.14 11.25
C LEU A 472 -0.48 9.31 11.22
N GLY A 473 -1.24 8.36 11.75
CA GLY A 473 -2.70 8.45 11.77
C GLY A 473 -3.23 9.60 12.62
N LEU A 474 -2.58 9.95 13.74
CA LEU A 474 -2.90 11.14 14.53
C LEU A 474 -2.60 12.44 13.76
N ALA A 475 -1.46 12.50 13.07
CA ALA A 475 -1.13 13.64 12.20
C ALA A 475 -2.15 13.79 11.06
N LEU A 476 -2.54 12.68 10.43
CA LEU A 476 -3.57 12.66 9.38
C LEU A 476 -4.96 13.04 9.92
N ALA A 477 -5.30 12.66 11.16
CA ALA A 477 -6.56 13.06 11.79
C ALA A 477 -6.65 14.59 11.94
N VAL A 478 -5.58 15.23 12.43
CA VAL A 478 -5.52 16.70 12.56
C VAL A 478 -5.55 17.36 11.19
N LEU A 479 -4.73 16.88 10.26
CA LEU A 479 -4.65 17.40 8.89
C LEU A 479 -6.01 17.34 8.20
N LEU A 480 -6.73 16.22 8.28
CA LEU A 480 -8.04 16.07 7.66
C LEU A 480 -9.13 16.84 8.39
N GLY A 481 -9.10 16.88 9.72
CA GLY A 481 -10.09 17.60 10.53
C GLY A 481 -10.09 19.10 10.20
N VAL A 482 -8.89 19.71 10.18
CA VAL A 482 -8.73 21.12 9.79
C VAL A 482 -8.92 21.27 8.28
N GLY A 483 -8.29 20.38 7.51
CA GLY A 483 -8.24 20.49 6.07
C GLY A 483 -9.63 20.40 5.43
N MET A 484 -10.40 19.36 5.71
CA MET A 484 -11.69 19.13 5.06
C MET A 484 -12.71 20.22 5.40
N HIS A 485 -12.58 20.83 6.58
CA HIS A 485 -13.43 21.96 6.98
C HIS A 485 -13.32 23.14 5.99
N PHE A 486 -12.12 23.38 5.43
CA PHE A 486 -11.91 24.41 4.41
C PHE A 486 -11.94 23.86 2.97
N GLY A 487 -11.48 22.63 2.78
CA GLY A 487 -11.26 21.98 1.49
C GLY A 487 -12.51 21.35 0.86
N ALA A 488 -13.58 21.09 1.61
CA ALA A 488 -14.78 20.43 1.07
C ALA A 488 -15.40 21.15 -0.15
N ARG A 489 -15.31 22.50 -0.20
CA ARG A 489 -15.82 23.32 -1.32
C ARG A 489 -15.10 23.10 -2.65
N LEU A 490 -13.91 22.49 -2.60
CA LEU A 490 -13.15 22.13 -3.78
C LEU A 490 -13.82 21.00 -4.56
N PHE A 491 -14.47 20.09 -3.84
CA PHE A 491 -15.17 18.96 -4.42
C PHE A 491 -16.54 19.33 -4.95
N THR A 492 -17.29 20.19 -4.26
CA THR A 492 -18.64 20.57 -4.70
C THR A 492 -19.04 21.95 -4.21
N ARG A 493 -19.94 22.59 -4.94
CA ARG A 493 -20.58 23.87 -4.58
C ARG A 493 -21.99 23.69 -4.03
N ASP A 494 -22.51 22.47 -4.02
CA ASP A 494 -23.85 22.16 -3.54
C ASP A 494 -23.90 22.24 -2.01
N VAL A 495 -24.75 23.13 -1.48
CA VAL A 495 -24.85 23.40 -0.04
C VAL A 495 -25.36 22.19 0.73
N SER A 496 -26.28 21.42 0.14
CA SER A 496 -26.83 20.21 0.77
C SER A 496 -25.77 19.11 0.86
N VAL A 497 -24.95 18.92 -0.19
CA VAL A 497 -23.84 17.96 -0.14
C VAL A 497 -22.77 18.42 0.85
N LEU A 498 -22.41 19.70 0.87
CA LEU A 498 -21.43 20.25 1.82
C LEU A 498 -21.86 20.07 3.28
N HIS A 499 -23.15 20.22 3.57
CA HIS A 499 -23.70 19.97 4.89
C HIS A 499 -23.51 18.50 5.29
N VAL A 500 -23.83 17.54 4.41
CA VAL A 500 -23.65 16.11 4.69
C VAL A 500 -22.17 15.73 4.79
N ILE A 501 -21.29 16.32 3.97
CA ILE A 501 -19.83 16.16 4.09
C ILE A 501 -19.39 16.59 5.50
N SER A 502 -19.87 17.74 5.99
CA SER A 502 -19.51 18.27 7.31
C SER A 502 -19.88 17.30 8.45
N ILE A 503 -20.98 16.56 8.31
CA ILE A 503 -21.37 15.48 9.24
C ILE A 503 -20.39 14.29 9.16
N GLY A 504 -19.85 13.99 7.98
CA GLY A 504 -18.89 12.91 7.75
C GLY A 504 -17.45 13.22 8.20
N ILE A 505 -17.04 14.49 8.22
CA ILE A 505 -15.65 14.91 8.54
C ILE A 505 -15.14 14.31 9.85
N PRO A 506 -15.88 14.34 10.99
CA PRO A 506 -15.40 13.76 12.24
C PRO A 506 -15.06 12.28 12.11
N PHE A 507 -15.86 11.50 11.37
CA PHE A 507 -15.58 10.08 11.14
C PHE A 507 -14.36 9.89 10.24
N VAL A 508 -14.26 10.66 9.15
CA VAL A 508 -13.12 10.60 8.23
C VAL A 508 -11.80 10.90 8.95
N ALA A 509 -11.78 11.93 9.79
CA ALA A 509 -10.60 12.36 10.53
C ALA A 509 -10.28 11.45 11.73
N ALA A 510 -11.26 11.22 12.62
CA ALA A 510 -11.03 10.49 13.87
C ALA A 510 -10.69 9.01 13.66
N THR A 511 -11.04 8.42 12.50
CA THR A 511 -10.69 7.03 12.18
C THR A 511 -9.29 6.87 11.60
N GLN A 512 -8.58 7.93 11.21
CA GLN A 512 -7.23 7.80 10.62
C GLN A 512 -6.20 7.06 11.48
N PRO A 513 -6.15 7.24 12.83
CA PRO A 513 -5.28 6.45 13.70
C PRO A 513 -5.58 4.95 13.62
N ILE A 514 -6.87 4.59 13.61
CA ILE A 514 -7.34 3.21 13.53
C ILE A 514 -7.01 2.62 12.16
N ASN A 515 -7.24 3.38 11.10
CA ASN A 515 -6.89 2.99 9.74
C ASN A 515 -5.40 2.71 9.63
N ALA A 516 -4.55 3.66 10.04
CA ALA A 516 -3.11 3.52 9.94
C ALA A 516 -2.61 2.26 10.67
N LEU A 517 -3.15 1.96 11.85
CA LEU A 517 -2.86 0.71 12.55
C LEU A 517 -3.33 -0.52 11.76
N ALA A 518 -4.55 -0.52 11.22
CA ALA A 518 -5.06 -1.63 10.43
C ALA A 518 -4.17 -1.94 9.21
N PHE A 519 -3.73 -0.92 8.45
CA PHE A 519 -2.80 -1.09 7.33
C PHE A 519 -1.43 -1.60 7.78
N VAL A 520 -0.86 -1.03 8.85
CA VAL A 520 0.44 -1.50 9.37
C VAL A 520 0.36 -2.94 9.85
N PHE A 521 -0.72 -3.34 10.52
CA PHE A 521 -0.93 -4.74 10.92
C PHE A 521 -1.01 -5.69 9.73
N ASP A 522 -1.59 -5.25 8.61
CA ASP A 522 -1.58 -6.04 7.38
C ASP A 522 -0.16 -6.27 6.87
N GLY A 523 0.66 -5.21 6.81
CA GLY A 523 2.08 -5.33 6.44
C GLY A 523 2.86 -6.25 7.38
N ILE A 524 2.61 -6.16 8.69
CA ILE A 524 3.24 -7.04 9.69
C ILE A 524 2.86 -8.51 9.47
N ASN A 525 1.56 -8.79 9.28
CA ASN A 525 1.09 -10.16 9.05
C ASN A 525 1.64 -10.74 7.74
N PHE A 526 1.77 -9.92 6.70
CA PHE A 526 2.38 -10.30 5.43
C PHE A 526 3.89 -10.55 5.59
N GLY A 527 4.60 -9.70 6.32
CA GLY A 527 6.02 -9.90 6.63
C GLY A 527 6.28 -11.18 7.41
N ALA A 528 5.37 -11.53 8.33
CA ALA A 528 5.40 -12.79 9.07
C ALA A 528 4.88 -14.01 8.27
N SER A 529 4.47 -13.83 7.00
CA SER A 529 3.88 -14.85 6.14
C SER A 529 2.63 -15.54 6.71
N ASP A 530 1.85 -14.84 7.55
CA ASP A 530 0.66 -15.38 8.23
C ASP A 530 -0.63 -15.23 7.38
N PHE A 531 -0.55 -15.68 6.13
CA PHE A 531 -1.60 -15.44 5.13
C PHE A 531 -2.93 -16.10 5.47
N ALA A 532 -2.90 -17.29 6.08
CA ALA A 532 -4.10 -18.00 6.50
C ALA A 532 -4.85 -17.24 7.60
N TYR A 533 -4.15 -16.79 8.64
CA TYR A 533 -4.77 -15.97 9.68
C TYR A 533 -5.33 -14.67 9.10
N SER A 534 -4.57 -14.00 8.24
CA SER A 534 -5.02 -12.76 7.58
C SER A 534 -6.31 -12.98 6.78
N ALA A 535 -6.43 -14.09 6.04
CA ALA A 535 -7.64 -14.41 5.30
C ALA A 535 -8.86 -14.70 6.20
N TYR A 536 -8.74 -15.63 7.14
CA TYR A 536 -9.86 -16.02 8.00
C TYR A 536 -10.32 -14.88 8.91
N SER A 537 -9.37 -14.11 9.47
CA SER A 537 -9.71 -12.95 10.30
C SER A 537 -10.45 -11.89 9.49
N MET A 538 -10.05 -11.58 8.26
CA MET A 538 -10.76 -10.59 7.44
C MET A 538 -12.14 -11.05 7.01
N VAL A 539 -12.35 -12.35 6.76
CA VAL A 539 -13.69 -12.88 6.50
C VAL A 539 -14.58 -12.75 7.74
N ALA A 540 -14.07 -13.07 8.93
CA ALA A 540 -14.81 -12.91 10.18
C ALA A 540 -15.13 -11.42 10.47
N VAL A 541 -14.15 -10.53 10.30
CA VAL A 541 -14.33 -9.07 10.41
C VAL A 541 -15.39 -8.58 9.43
N ALA A 542 -15.36 -9.05 8.17
CA ALA A 542 -16.35 -8.68 7.17
C ALA A 542 -17.76 -9.15 7.55
N ALA A 543 -17.93 -10.39 8.02
CA ALA A 543 -19.23 -10.92 8.43
C ALA A 543 -19.88 -10.05 9.53
N VAL A 544 -19.11 -9.71 10.57
CA VAL A 544 -19.59 -8.83 11.65
C VAL A 544 -19.88 -7.42 11.12
N SER A 545 -19.00 -6.88 10.27
CA SER A 545 -19.14 -5.54 9.72
C SER A 545 -20.34 -5.38 8.79
N ILE A 546 -20.66 -6.41 8.01
CA ILE A 546 -21.85 -6.46 7.15
C ILE A 546 -23.12 -6.40 8.00
N LEU A 547 -23.17 -7.17 9.09
CA LEU A 547 -24.30 -7.13 10.03
C LEU A 547 -24.45 -5.73 10.65
N CYS A 548 -23.33 -5.14 11.11
CA CYS A 548 -23.33 -3.77 11.63
C CYS A 548 -23.81 -2.76 10.56
N LEU A 549 -23.35 -2.87 9.31
CA LEU A 549 -23.76 -2.00 8.21
C LEU A 549 -25.28 -2.03 8.01
N PHE A 550 -25.91 -3.21 7.97
CA PHE A 550 -27.37 -3.31 7.82
C PHE A 550 -28.13 -2.70 9.01
N ILE A 551 -27.72 -3.00 10.24
CA ILE A 551 -28.42 -2.54 11.45
C ILE A 551 -28.26 -1.01 11.64
N LEU A 552 -27.03 -0.51 11.52
CA LEU A 552 -26.72 0.91 11.78
C LEU A 552 -27.21 1.81 10.65
N SER A 553 -27.08 1.41 9.38
CA SER A 553 -27.59 2.22 8.26
C SER A 553 -29.12 2.35 8.28
N SER A 554 -29.83 1.29 8.64
CA SER A 554 -31.30 1.30 8.76
C SER A 554 -31.79 2.22 9.89
N SER A 555 -31.06 2.26 11.02
CA SER A 555 -31.45 3.04 12.20
C SER A 555 -30.99 4.50 12.18
N HIS A 556 -29.78 4.78 11.66
CA HIS A 556 -29.12 6.09 11.75
C HIS A 556 -28.70 6.67 10.38
N GLY A 557 -29.13 6.07 9.27
CA GLY A 557 -28.87 6.57 7.91
C GLY A 557 -27.37 6.76 7.63
N PHE A 558 -27.01 7.95 7.14
CA PHE A 558 -25.64 8.29 6.73
C PHE A 558 -24.61 8.15 7.86
N ILE A 559 -24.97 8.60 9.07
CA ILE A 559 -24.10 8.48 10.26
C ILE A 559 -23.90 7.00 10.61
N GLY A 560 -24.96 6.19 10.51
CA GLY A 560 -24.92 4.76 10.73
C GLY A 560 -23.91 4.03 9.81
N ILE A 561 -23.81 4.44 8.55
CA ILE A 561 -22.83 3.90 7.60
C ILE A 561 -21.40 4.18 8.07
N TRP A 562 -21.10 5.42 8.50
CA TRP A 562 -19.76 5.78 8.98
C TRP A 562 -19.40 5.13 10.32
N ILE A 563 -20.36 4.97 11.24
CA ILE A 563 -20.16 4.19 12.47
C ILE A 563 -19.83 2.74 12.12
N ALA A 564 -20.55 2.12 11.19
CA ALA A 564 -20.28 0.75 10.77
C ALA A 564 -18.90 0.61 10.08
N LEU A 565 -18.49 1.58 9.25
CA LEU A 565 -17.12 1.62 8.68
C LEU A 565 -16.04 1.81 9.76
N THR A 566 -16.35 2.57 10.81
CA THR A 566 -15.47 2.74 11.97
C THR A 566 -15.31 1.42 12.73
N ILE A 567 -16.41 0.71 12.97
CA ILE A 567 -16.41 -0.63 13.58
C ILE A 567 -15.59 -1.59 12.70
N TYR A 568 -15.81 -1.58 11.39
CA TYR A 568 -15.05 -2.39 10.44
C TYR A 568 -13.54 -2.20 10.56
N MET A 569 -13.05 -0.95 10.54
CA MET A 569 -11.62 -0.68 10.69
C MET A 569 -11.10 -0.97 12.10
N SER A 570 -11.92 -0.75 13.13
CA SER A 570 -11.57 -1.09 14.51
C SER A 570 -11.40 -2.60 14.71
N LEU A 571 -12.32 -3.40 14.18
CA LEU A 571 -12.25 -4.86 14.19
C LEU A 571 -11.02 -5.37 13.42
N ARG A 572 -10.69 -4.72 12.30
CA ARG A 572 -9.49 -5.04 11.50
C ARG A 572 -8.20 -4.77 12.27
N ALA A 573 -8.07 -3.59 12.90
CA ALA A 573 -6.94 -3.27 13.77
C ALA A 573 -6.87 -4.21 14.98
N PHE A 574 -8.02 -4.52 15.60
CA PHE A 574 -8.12 -5.44 16.73
C PHE A 574 -7.67 -6.86 16.36
N ALA A 575 -8.03 -7.38 15.18
CA ALA A 575 -7.56 -8.69 14.72
C ALA A 575 -6.01 -8.74 14.67
N GLY A 576 -5.38 -7.71 14.10
CA GLY A 576 -3.92 -7.59 14.10
C GLY A 576 -3.32 -7.56 15.51
N PHE A 577 -3.89 -6.72 16.37
CA PHE A 577 -3.46 -6.60 17.76
C PHE A 577 -3.61 -7.93 18.52
N TRP A 578 -4.74 -8.62 18.36
CA TRP A 578 -5.03 -9.91 19.00
C TRP A 578 -4.05 -11.00 18.58
N ARG A 579 -3.67 -11.04 17.30
CA ARG A 579 -2.71 -12.04 16.78
C ARG A 579 -1.35 -11.93 17.43
N ILE A 580 -0.82 -10.72 17.52
CA ILE A 580 0.50 -10.45 18.11
C ILE A 580 0.42 -10.53 19.64
N GLY A 581 -0.61 -9.93 20.25
CA GLY A 581 -0.81 -9.87 21.69
C GLY A 581 -1.05 -11.23 22.36
N THR A 582 -1.54 -12.22 21.62
CA THR A 582 -1.66 -13.61 22.10
C THR A 582 -0.38 -14.44 21.88
N GLY A 583 0.61 -13.91 21.15
CA GLY A 583 1.85 -14.61 20.80
C GLY A 583 1.60 -15.94 20.07
N LYS A 584 0.54 -16.04 19.28
CA LYS A 584 0.20 -17.25 18.52
C LYS A 584 0.80 -17.20 17.10
N GLY A 585 0.93 -18.36 16.47
CA GLY A 585 1.42 -18.47 15.10
C GLY A 585 2.91 -18.11 14.99
N PRO A 586 3.31 -17.22 14.06
CA PRO A 586 4.71 -16.78 13.93
C PRO A 586 5.26 -16.12 15.20
N TRP A 587 4.40 -15.62 16.08
CA TRP A 587 4.75 -14.87 17.28
C TRP A 587 4.97 -15.73 18.53
N LYS A 588 5.05 -17.06 18.40
CA LYS A 588 5.26 -18.00 19.54
C LYS A 588 6.52 -17.70 20.36
N PHE A 589 7.55 -17.18 19.71
CA PHE A 589 8.81 -16.82 20.36
C PHE A 589 8.65 -15.73 21.43
N LEU A 590 7.55 -14.97 21.43
CA LEU A 590 7.28 -13.96 22.46
C LEU A 590 7.04 -14.55 23.85
N TRP A 591 6.71 -15.84 23.92
CA TRP A 591 6.52 -16.59 25.16
C TRP A 591 7.76 -17.39 25.59
N SER A 592 8.80 -17.46 24.75
CA SER A 592 10.04 -18.22 24.97
C SER A 592 11.06 -17.34 25.71
#